data_AF-A0A7Y0DHM6-F1
#
_entry.id   AF-A0A7Y0DHM6-F1
#
_cell.length_a   1.000
_cell.length_b   1.000
_cell.length_c   1.000
_cell.angle_alpha   90.00
_cell.angle_beta   90.00
_cell.angle_gamma   90.00
#
_symmetry.space_group_name_H-M   'P 1'
#
loop_
_entity.id
_entity.type
_entity.pdbx_description
1 polymer ?
#
loop_
_entity_poly.entity_id
_entity_poly.type
_entity_poly.pdbx_seq_one_letter_code
_entity_poly.pdbx_strand_id
1 'polypeptide(L)'
;PTVAVARVTQKSITATETVAFATQRKIDSTMYTDQTKTLRAGQPGAKVVTYLATLVNGKIESRKVTSSRVTTAPVARILAVGTKVRPVAAGSTANAAMWDRIAQCESGGNWSINTGNGYYGGLQFSSSTWLSNGGGTYAARADLATRLEQIAVANRLYAVSGLSAWGCASAA
;
A
#
# COMPACT_ATOMS: atom_id res chain seq x y z
N PRO A 1 -24.64 -22.45 61.88
CA PRO A 1 -24.19 -21.77 60.65
C PRO A 1 -23.23 -20.63 61.00
N THR A 2 -21.99 -20.69 60.49
CA THR A 2 -20.99 -19.64 60.74
C THR A 2 -21.19 -18.54 59.70
N VAL A 3 -21.48 -17.32 60.13
CA VAL A 3 -21.57 -16.17 59.23
C VAL A 3 -20.15 -15.67 58.95
N ALA A 4 -19.70 -15.78 57.71
CA ALA A 4 -18.46 -15.15 57.26
C ALA A 4 -18.77 -13.70 56.85
N VAL A 5 -18.18 -12.73 57.55
CA VAL A 5 -18.30 -11.31 57.21
C VAL A 5 -17.07 -10.90 56.40
N ALA A 6 -17.29 -10.40 55.18
CA ALA A 6 -16.23 -9.82 54.36
C ALA A 6 -16.09 -8.32 54.63
N ARG A 7 -14.87 -7.84 54.88
CA ARG A 7 -14.61 -6.40 55.08
C ARG A 7 -14.40 -5.71 53.74
N VAL A 8 -15.26 -4.75 53.43
CA VAL A 8 -15.14 -3.91 52.22
C VAL A 8 -14.58 -2.54 52.59
N THR A 9 -13.54 -2.09 51.90
CA THR A 9 -12.98 -0.73 52.06
C THR A 9 -12.74 -0.07 50.70
N GLN A 10 -12.73 1.26 50.67
CA GLN A 10 -12.35 2.02 49.48
C GLN A 10 -11.07 2.80 49.74
N LYS A 11 -10.19 2.86 48.74
CA LYS A 11 -8.92 3.60 48.81
C LYS A 11 -8.66 4.34 47.51
N SER A 12 -8.21 5.59 47.61
CA SER A 12 -7.68 6.32 46.47
C SER A 12 -6.25 5.85 46.17
N ILE A 13 -6.01 5.41 44.94
CA ILE A 13 -4.68 5.02 44.46
C ILE A 13 -4.40 5.71 43.13
N THR A 14 -3.13 5.99 42.86
CA THR A 14 -2.69 6.58 41.58
C THR A 14 -1.82 5.60 40.80
N ALA A 15 -2.00 5.57 39.48
CA ALA A 15 -1.08 4.88 38.58
C ALA A 15 -0.66 5.79 37.42
N THR A 16 0.55 5.61 36.93
CA THR A 16 1.01 6.21 35.68
C THR A 16 0.63 5.29 34.53
N GLU A 17 -0.13 5.80 33.58
CA GLU A 17 -0.46 5.13 32.34
C GLU A 17 0.16 5.86 31.15
N THR A 18 0.48 5.11 30.10
CA THR A 18 1.03 5.65 28.85
C THR A 18 -0.06 6.34 28.02
N VAL A 19 0.28 7.46 27.39
CA VAL A 19 -0.56 8.13 26.38
C VAL A 19 0.03 7.87 25.00
N ALA A 20 -0.74 7.24 24.11
CA ALA A 20 -0.30 6.96 22.75
C ALA A 20 -0.02 8.25 21.96
N PHE A 21 0.95 8.21 21.06
CA PHE A 21 1.23 9.31 20.14
C PHE A 21 0.46 9.18 18.83
N ALA A 22 0.11 10.32 18.24
CA ALA A 22 -0.46 10.37 16.90
C ALA A 22 0.63 10.22 15.82
N THR A 23 0.24 9.78 14.62
CA THR A 23 1.11 9.82 13.42
C THR A 23 0.61 10.89 12.46
N GLN A 24 1.49 11.81 12.09
CA GLN A 24 1.27 12.81 11.05
C GLN A 24 2.02 12.42 9.78
N ARG A 25 1.36 12.60 8.63
CA ARG A 25 1.95 12.37 7.31
C ARG A 25 2.27 13.71 6.66
N LYS A 26 3.50 13.85 6.16
CA LYS A 26 3.94 14.97 5.35
C LYS A 26 4.18 14.44 3.94
N ILE A 27 3.53 15.04 2.95
CA ILE A 27 3.76 14.69 1.55
C ILE A 27 5.17 15.12 1.15
N ASP A 28 5.87 14.24 0.45
CA ASP A 28 7.16 14.51 -0.17
C ASP A 28 7.10 14.13 -1.66
N SER A 29 7.01 15.14 -2.52
CA SER A 29 6.92 14.95 -3.97
C SER A 29 8.23 14.50 -4.61
N THR A 30 9.34 14.42 -3.85
CA THR A 30 10.61 13.90 -4.34
C THR A 30 10.72 12.38 -4.15
N MET A 31 9.95 11.83 -3.20
CA MET A 31 9.90 10.41 -2.89
C MET A 31 8.83 9.68 -3.69
N TYR A 32 9.07 8.42 -3.99
CA TYR A 32 8.13 7.59 -4.73
C TYR A 32 6.94 7.13 -3.88
N THR A 33 5.80 6.86 -4.51
CA THR A 33 4.53 6.48 -3.83
C THR A 33 4.63 5.23 -2.93
N ASP A 34 5.59 4.35 -3.19
CA ASP A 34 5.92 3.17 -2.39
C ASP A 34 6.88 3.48 -1.21
N GLN A 35 7.41 4.70 -1.15
CA GLN A 35 8.39 5.10 -0.15
C GLN A 35 7.73 5.84 1.03
N THR A 36 8.16 5.46 2.22
CA THR A 36 7.88 6.19 3.46
C THR A 36 9.17 6.37 4.23
N LYS A 37 9.37 7.55 4.82
CA LYS A 37 10.55 7.85 5.65
C LYS A 37 10.11 8.47 6.96
N THR A 38 10.58 7.92 8.07
CA THR A 38 10.36 8.54 9.39
C THR A 38 11.21 9.80 9.50
N LEU A 39 10.54 10.96 9.51
CA LEU A 39 11.20 12.26 9.76
C LEU A 39 11.39 12.51 11.25
N ARG A 40 10.44 12.04 12.07
CA ARG A 40 10.51 12.12 13.53
C ARG A 40 9.85 10.91 14.16
N ALA A 41 10.56 10.23 15.05
CA ALA A 41 9.97 9.16 15.86
C ALA A 41 8.90 9.72 16.79
N GLY A 42 7.82 8.95 16.99
CA GLY A 42 6.82 9.30 18.01
C GLY A 42 7.33 8.92 19.39
N GLN A 43 6.95 9.70 20.41
CA GLN A 43 7.24 9.38 21.80
C GLN A 43 5.93 9.31 22.57
N PRO A 44 5.65 8.21 23.29
CA PRO A 44 4.48 8.14 24.15
C PRO A 44 4.54 9.20 25.25
N GLY A 45 3.38 9.75 25.57
CA GLY A 45 3.21 10.60 26.75
C GLY A 45 2.93 9.76 27.99
N ALA A 46 2.66 10.45 29.09
CA ALA A 46 2.27 9.85 30.35
C ALA A 46 1.08 10.61 30.94
N LYS A 47 0.16 9.87 31.56
CA LYS A 47 -0.93 10.43 32.36
C LYS A 47 -0.95 9.75 33.73
N VAL A 48 -1.26 10.52 34.76
CA VAL A 48 -1.59 9.98 36.06
C VAL A 48 -3.09 9.74 36.09
N VAL A 49 -3.49 8.54 36.50
CA VAL A 49 -4.88 8.15 36.69
C VAL A 49 -5.10 7.88 38.16
N THR A 50 -6.11 8.52 38.74
CA THR A 50 -6.55 8.26 40.11
C THR A 50 -7.73 7.31 40.07
N TYR A 51 -7.62 6.21 40.79
CA TYR A 51 -8.67 5.21 40.93
C TYR A 51 -9.21 5.20 42.34
N LEU A 52 -10.54 5.04 42.45
CA LEU A 52 -11.15 4.50 43.65
C LEU A 52 -11.06 2.97 43.57
N ALA A 53 -10.17 2.38 44.36
CA ALA A 53 -10.07 0.93 44.49
C ALA A 53 -11.04 0.43 45.57
N THR A 54 -11.84 -0.58 45.26
CA THR A 54 -12.64 -1.32 46.24
C THR A 54 -11.85 -2.55 46.65
N LEU A 55 -11.63 -2.71 47.96
CA LEU A 55 -10.91 -3.82 48.53
C LEU A 55 -11.86 -4.71 49.31
N VAL A 56 -11.75 -6.03 49.13
CA VAL A 56 -12.45 -7.04 49.94
C VAL A 56 -11.40 -7.84 50.67
N ASN A 57 -11.50 -7.86 52.01
CA ASN A 57 -10.51 -8.51 52.88
C ASN A 57 -9.07 -8.04 52.61
N GLY A 58 -8.90 -6.74 52.30
CA GLY A 58 -7.61 -6.11 52.06
C GLY A 58 -7.02 -6.33 50.66
N LYS A 59 -7.68 -7.09 49.78
CA LYS A 59 -7.27 -7.29 48.38
C LYS A 59 -8.09 -6.40 47.45
N ILE A 60 -7.45 -5.82 46.43
CA ILE A 60 -8.16 -5.00 45.43
C ILE A 60 -9.02 -5.90 44.55
N GLU A 61 -10.34 -5.74 44.61
CA GLU A 61 -11.30 -6.47 43.77
C GLU A 61 -11.71 -5.67 42.53
N SER A 62 -11.81 -4.35 42.63
CA SER A 62 -12.13 -3.49 41.49
C SER A 62 -11.48 -2.11 41.61
N ARG A 63 -11.34 -1.44 40.46
CA ARG A 63 -10.85 -0.07 40.35
C ARG A 63 -11.80 0.72 39.46
N LYS A 64 -12.22 1.89 39.90
CA LYS A 64 -12.97 2.85 39.10
C LYS A 64 -12.14 4.11 38.90
N VAL A 65 -11.96 4.54 37.65
CA VAL A 65 -11.28 5.81 37.34
C VAL A 65 -12.12 6.96 37.89
N THR A 66 -11.50 7.83 38.68
CA THR A 66 -12.13 9.02 39.25
C THR A 66 -11.62 10.29 38.57
N SER A 67 -10.34 10.33 38.23
CA SER A 67 -9.74 11.44 37.48
C SER A 67 -8.53 10.97 36.67
N SER A 68 -8.20 11.72 35.62
CA SER A 68 -6.95 11.54 34.90
C SER A 68 -6.36 12.89 34.51
N ARG A 69 -5.03 12.98 34.53
CA ARG A 69 -4.29 14.16 34.11
C ARG A 69 -3.08 13.73 33.30
N VAL A 70 -2.95 14.26 32.08
CA VAL A 70 -1.72 14.12 31.29
C VAL A 70 -0.60 14.89 31.99
N THR A 71 0.49 14.20 32.32
CA THR A 71 1.68 14.80 32.94
C THR A 71 2.78 15.05 31.92
N THR A 72 2.86 14.21 30.89
CA THR A 72 3.78 14.36 29.76
C THR A 72 3.01 14.20 28.47
N ALA A 73 3.00 15.24 27.63
CA ALA A 73 2.31 15.17 26.34
C ALA A 73 3.04 14.21 25.39
N PRO A 74 2.31 13.39 24.59
CA PRO A 74 2.94 12.56 23.58
C PRO A 74 3.50 13.42 22.44
N VAL A 75 4.63 13.00 21.87
CA VAL A 75 5.22 13.62 20.68
C VAL A 75 4.78 12.85 19.44
N ALA A 76 4.12 13.53 18.51
CA ALA A 76 3.64 12.89 17.28
C ALA A 76 4.80 12.38 16.41
N ARG A 77 4.63 11.16 15.87
CA ARG A 77 5.48 10.60 14.82
C ARG A 77 5.22 11.35 13.52
N ILE A 78 6.26 11.76 12.81
CA ILE A 78 6.14 12.37 11.47
C ILE A 78 6.72 11.42 10.43
N LEU A 79 5.89 11.02 9.47
CA LEU A 79 6.28 10.24 8.31
C LEU A 79 6.24 11.11 7.06
N ALA A 80 7.33 11.16 6.29
CA ALA A 80 7.30 11.58 4.90
C ALA A 80 6.70 10.46 4.06
N VAL A 81 5.70 10.78 3.23
CA VAL A 81 5.08 9.84 2.30
C VAL A 81 5.31 10.34 0.89
N GLY A 82 5.85 9.47 0.03
CA GLY A 82 6.12 9.85 -1.34
C GLY A 82 4.86 9.98 -2.18
N THR A 83 4.87 10.91 -3.13
CA THR A 83 3.80 11.08 -4.13
C THR A 83 4.31 11.06 -5.57
N LYS A 84 5.63 10.90 -5.75
CA LYS A 84 6.23 10.77 -7.08
C LYS A 84 5.90 9.40 -7.65
N VAL A 85 5.43 9.34 -8.88
CA VAL A 85 5.31 8.06 -9.58
C VAL A 85 6.71 7.66 -10.06
N ARG A 86 7.10 6.38 -9.89
CA ARG A 86 8.37 5.89 -10.43
C ARG A 86 8.33 5.98 -11.95
N PRO A 87 9.40 6.51 -12.59
CA PRO A 87 9.62 6.23 -14.00
C PRO A 87 9.65 4.71 -14.16
N VAL A 88 8.78 4.20 -15.01
CA VAL A 88 8.79 2.79 -15.33
C VAL A 88 10.05 2.57 -16.16
N ALA A 89 10.89 1.61 -15.76
CA ALA A 89 12.08 1.30 -16.55
C ALA A 89 11.61 1.00 -17.97
N ALA A 90 12.12 1.73 -18.96
CA ALA A 90 11.87 1.40 -20.35
C ALA A 90 12.38 -0.03 -20.55
N GLY A 91 11.47 -1.00 -20.63
CA GLY A 91 11.87 -2.35 -20.99
C GLY A 91 12.52 -2.32 -22.37
N SER A 92 13.26 -3.38 -22.69
CA SER A 92 13.97 -3.47 -23.96
C SER A 92 13.05 -3.10 -25.13
N THR A 93 13.47 -2.12 -25.94
CA THR A 93 12.83 -1.75 -27.21
C THR A 93 13.42 -2.55 -28.37
N ALA A 94 14.16 -3.63 -28.09
CA ALA A 94 14.60 -4.57 -29.11
C ALA A 94 13.40 -5.06 -29.92
N ASN A 95 13.63 -5.44 -31.17
CA ASN A 95 12.59 -5.94 -32.07
C ASN A 95 11.44 -4.94 -32.33
N ALA A 96 11.61 -3.64 -32.03
CA ALA A 96 10.56 -2.64 -32.23
C ALA A 96 9.98 -2.65 -33.66
N ALA A 97 10.83 -2.82 -34.67
CA ALA A 97 10.39 -2.90 -36.07
C ALA A 97 9.59 -4.18 -36.38
N MET A 98 9.94 -5.30 -35.75
CA MET A 98 9.18 -6.56 -35.85
C MET A 98 7.80 -6.40 -35.20
N TRP A 99 7.76 -5.80 -34.01
CA TRP A 99 6.50 -5.51 -33.34
C TRP A 99 5.64 -4.49 -34.09
N ASP A 100 6.24 -3.52 -34.79
CA ASP A 100 5.49 -2.60 -35.65
C ASP A 100 4.79 -3.33 -36.80
N ARG A 101 5.48 -4.28 -37.44
CA ARG A 101 4.87 -5.10 -38.51
C ARG A 101 3.73 -5.96 -37.97
N ILE A 102 3.93 -6.59 -36.82
CA ILE A 102 2.87 -7.36 -36.15
C ILE A 102 1.70 -6.44 -35.79
N ALA A 103 1.95 -5.28 -35.17
CA ALA A 103 0.91 -4.33 -34.81
C ALA A 103 0.17 -3.79 -36.03
N GLN A 104 0.85 -3.61 -37.16
CA GLN A 104 0.21 -3.22 -38.41
C GLN A 104 -0.83 -4.25 -38.87
N CYS A 105 -0.53 -5.53 -38.70
CA CYS A 105 -1.46 -6.62 -39.02
C CYS A 105 -2.57 -6.78 -37.95
N GLU A 106 -2.22 -6.70 -36.67
CA GLU A 106 -3.13 -6.96 -35.54
C GLU A 106 -4.14 -5.83 -35.30
N SER A 107 -3.72 -4.58 -35.49
CA SER A 107 -4.50 -3.38 -35.11
C SER A 107 -4.52 -2.27 -36.16
N GLY A 108 -3.95 -2.53 -37.35
CA GLY A 108 -3.72 -1.46 -38.34
C GLY A 108 -2.65 -0.45 -37.90
N GLY A 109 -1.83 -0.78 -36.90
CA GLY A 109 -0.79 0.10 -36.36
C GLY A 109 -1.31 1.08 -35.29
N ASN A 110 -2.57 0.95 -34.85
CA ASN A 110 -3.14 1.80 -33.82
C ASN A 110 -2.81 1.27 -32.42
N TRP A 111 -1.76 1.84 -31.81
CA TRP A 111 -1.30 1.45 -30.47
C TRP A 111 -2.28 1.75 -29.33
N SER A 112 -3.26 2.62 -29.54
CA SER A 112 -4.30 2.94 -28.55
C SER A 112 -5.65 2.30 -28.90
N ILE A 113 -5.66 1.28 -29.77
CA ILE A 113 -6.91 0.63 -30.17
C ILE A 113 -7.59 -0.06 -28.98
N ASN A 114 -8.89 0.15 -28.88
CA ASN A 114 -9.76 -0.51 -27.92
C ASN A 114 -11.17 -0.60 -28.54
N THR A 115 -11.44 -1.71 -29.22
CA THR A 115 -12.72 -1.93 -29.93
C THR A 115 -13.77 -2.61 -29.05
N GLY A 116 -13.45 -2.94 -27.79
CA GLY A 116 -14.32 -3.70 -26.90
C GLY A 116 -14.34 -5.21 -27.17
N ASN A 117 -13.41 -5.74 -27.98
CA ASN A 117 -13.30 -7.17 -28.30
C ASN A 117 -12.55 -8.00 -27.23
N GLY A 118 -12.18 -7.40 -26.10
CA GLY A 118 -11.40 -8.04 -25.03
C GLY A 118 -9.88 -7.98 -25.19
N TYR A 119 -9.40 -7.38 -26.27
CA TYR A 119 -7.99 -7.13 -26.56
C TYR A 119 -7.70 -5.64 -26.64
N TYR A 120 -6.48 -5.26 -26.29
CA TYR A 120 -6.11 -3.87 -26.07
C TYR A 120 -4.76 -3.55 -26.73
N GLY A 121 -4.68 -2.36 -27.31
CA GLY A 121 -3.45 -1.79 -27.84
C GLY A 121 -2.96 -2.44 -29.13
N GLY A 122 -1.82 -1.95 -29.62
CA GLY A 122 -1.35 -2.23 -30.98
C GLY A 122 -1.07 -3.70 -31.25
N LEU A 123 -0.69 -4.44 -30.20
CA LEU A 123 -0.36 -5.86 -30.22
C LEU A 123 -1.48 -6.76 -29.70
N GLN A 124 -2.70 -6.22 -29.54
CA GLN A 124 -3.90 -6.97 -29.16
C GLN A 124 -3.68 -7.83 -27.90
N PHE A 125 -3.22 -7.23 -26.81
CA PHE A 125 -3.05 -7.96 -25.54
C PHE A 125 -4.41 -8.19 -24.86
N SER A 126 -4.63 -9.38 -24.30
CA SER A 126 -5.66 -9.55 -23.28
C SER A 126 -5.22 -8.89 -21.96
N SER A 127 -6.17 -8.46 -21.12
CA SER A 127 -5.84 -7.86 -19.82
C SER A 127 -5.04 -8.80 -18.91
N SER A 128 -5.33 -10.10 -18.93
CA SER A 128 -4.61 -11.10 -18.14
C SER A 128 -3.14 -11.21 -18.59
N THR A 129 -2.91 -11.41 -19.88
CA THR A 129 -1.55 -11.52 -20.44
C THR A 129 -0.75 -10.24 -20.22
N TRP A 130 -1.38 -9.07 -20.37
CA TRP A 130 -0.75 -7.78 -20.09
C TRP A 130 -0.24 -7.69 -18.65
N LEU A 131 -1.10 -8.00 -17.67
CA LEU A 131 -0.76 -7.91 -16.25
C LEU A 131 0.27 -8.99 -15.85
N SER A 132 0.13 -10.22 -16.32
CA SER A 132 1.05 -11.32 -16.05
C SER A 132 2.47 -11.08 -16.56
N ASN A 133 2.64 -10.29 -17.61
CA ASN A 133 3.95 -9.92 -18.17
C ASN A 133 4.47 -8.56 -17.67
N GLY A 134 3.91 -8.06 -16.57
CA GLY A 134 4.35 -6.85 -15.90
C GLY A 134 3.96 -5.56 -16.63
N GLY A 135 2.94 -5.59 -17.49
CA GLY A 135 2.38 -4.39 -18.12
C GLY A 135 1.67 -3.47 -17.14
N GLY A 136 1.19 -4.01 -16.01
CA GLY A 136 0.58 -3.25 -14.91
C GLY A 136 1.50 -2.19 -14.29
N THR A 137 2.81 -2.26 -14.52
CA THR A 137 3.74 -1.20 -14.10
C THR A 137 3.65 0.04 -14.98
N TYR A 138 3.21 -0.09 -16.22
CA TYR A 138 3.04 1.00 -17.18
C TYR A 138 1.61 1.54 -17.15
N ALA A 139 0.61 0.65 -17.31
CA ALA A 139 -0.79 1.03 -17.30
C ALA A 139 -1.69 -0.16 -16.94
N ALA A 140 -2.93 0.13 -16.53
CA ALA A 140 -3.90 -0.92 -16.19
C ALA A 140 -4.27 -1.82 -17.39
N ARG A 141 -4.13 -1.31 -18.62
CA ARG A 141 -4.36 -2.02 -19.89
C ARG A 141 -3.36 -1.56 -20.95
N ALA A 142 -3.16 -2.38 -21.98
CA ALA A 142 -2.20 -2.09 -23.03
C ALA A 142 -2.54 -0.83 -23.84
N ASP A 143 -3.82 -0.57 -24.15
CA ASP A 143 -4.27 0.61 -24.92
C ASP A 143 -3.95 1.96 -24.25
N LEU A 144 -3.78 1.94 -22.92
CA LEU A 144 -3.43 3.09 -22.09
C LEU A 144 -1.91 3.29 -21.95
N ALA A 145 -1.10 2.32 -22.39
CA ALA A 145 0.34 2.40 -22.39
C ALA A 145 0.86 2.91 -23.73
N THR A 146 2.02 3.55 -23.71
CA THR A 146 2.70 3.99 -24.92
C THR A 146 3.16 2.79 -25.75
N ARG A 147 3.40 3.03 -27.06
CA ARG A 147 3.96 2.03 -27.98
C ARG A 147 5.19 1.31 -27.42
N LEU A 148 6.16 2.04 -26.88
CA LEU A 148 7.41 1.45 -26.37
C LEU A 148 7.19 0.60 -25.12
N GLU A 149 6.24 0.98 -24.28
CA GLU A 149 5.86 0.20 -23.09
C GLU A 149 5.15 -1.10 -23.49
N GLN A 150 4.30 -1.06 -24.52
CA GLN A 150 3.69 -2.27 -25.07
C GLN A 150 4.73 -3.21 -25.69
N ILE A 151 5.70 -2.68 -26.44
CA ILE A 151 6.83 -3.44 -26.99
C ILE A 151 7.68 -4.07 -25.88
N ALA A 152 7.94 -3.32 -24.80
CA ALA A 152 8.66 -3.85 -23.65
C ALA A 152 7.96 -5.05 -23.02
N VAL A 153 6.63 -5.03 -22.89
CA VAL A 153 5.84 -6.17 -22.38
C VAL A 153 5.83 -7.31 -23.39
N ALA A 154 5.71 -7.01 -24.69
CA ALA A 154 5.76 -8.00 -25.76
C ALA A 154 7.09 -8.75 -25.80
N ASN A 155 8.21 -8.06 -25.62
CA ASN A 155 9.53 -8.69 -25.52
C ASN A 155 9.65 -9.65 -24.33
N ARG A 156 9.01 -9.35 -23.20
CA ARG A 156 8.99 -10.27 -22.04
C ARG A 156 8.17 -11.53 -22.36
N LEU A 157 6.99 -11.36 -22.96
CA LEU A 157 6.16 -12.49 -23.37
C LEU A 157 6.87 -13.33 -24.45
N TYR A 158 7.50 -12.68 -25.42
CA TYR A 158 8.27 -13.33 -26.49
C TYR A 158 9.43 -14.16 -25.95
N ALA A 159 10.12 -13.70 -24.91
CA ALA A 159 11.20 -14.45 -24.27
C ALA A 159 10.70 -15.76 -23.61
N VAL A 160 9.42 -15.84 -23.23
CA VAL A 160 8.83 -17.01 -22.57
C VAL A 160 8.11 -17.92 -23.57
N SER A 161 7.38 -17.35 -24.52
CA SER A 161 6.41 -18.09 -25.35
C SER A 161 6.67 -17.96 -26.86
N GLY A 162 7.75 -17.28 -27.26
CA GLY A 162 8.00 -16.96 -28.66
C GLY A 162 6.84 -16.15 -29.25
N LEU A 163 6.54 -16.34 -30.53
CA LEU A 163 5.46 -15.61 -31.21
C LEU A 163 4.07 -16.25 -31.11
N SER A 164 3.91 -17.34 -30.35
CA SER A 164 2.66 -18.11 -30.31
C SER A 164 1.44 -17.34 -29.82
N ALA A 165 1.63 -16.18 -29.16
CA ALA A 165 0.56 -15.34 -28.66
C ALA A 165 -0.05 -14.39 -29.71
N TRP A 166 0.56 -14.24 -30.90
CA TRP A 166 0.12 -13.30 -31.93
C TRP A 166 -0.39 -14.04 -33.16
N GLY A 167 -1.61 -13.73 -33.61
CA GLY A 167 -2.20 -14.33 -34.80
C GLY A 167 -1.46 -13.92 -36.08
N CYS A 168 -0.90 -12.72 -36.08
CA CYS A 168 -0.06 -12.16 -37.13
C CYS A 168 1.44 -12.42 -36.91
N ALA A 169 1.82 -13.50 -36.22
CA ALA A 169 3.21 -13.89 -36.02
C ALA A 169 4.03 -13.97 -37.33
N SER A 170 3.38 -14.26 -38.46
CA SER A 170 4.01 -14.29 -39.78
C SER A 170 4.48 -12.92 -40.30
N ALA A 171 4.01 -11.82 -39.72
CA ALA A 171 4.46 -10.47 -40.04
C ALA A 171 5.78 -10.08 -39.34
N ALA A 172 6.29 -10.94 -38.44
CA ALA A 172 7.52 -10.74 -37.71
C ALA A 172 8.73 -10.48 -38.61
#